data_AF-A0A5C3PC01-F1
#
_entry.id   AF-A0A5C3PC01-F1
#
_cell.length_a   1.000
_cell.length_b   1.000
_cell.length_c   1.000
_cell.angle_alpha   90.00
_cell.angle_beta   90.00
_cell.angle_gamma   90.00
#
_symmetry.space_group_name_H-M   'P 1'
#
loop_
_entity.id
_entity.type
_entity.pdbx_description
1 polymer ?
#
loop_
_entity_poly.entity_id
_entity_poly.type
_entity_poly.pdbx_seq_one_letter_code
_entity_poly.pdbx_strand_id
1 'polypeptide(L)'
;MSNTIAHSPNDAQNDQVRATSRPVFGCTCGECTDEWLSPRMRYRLLGQADVAVDMMKMALQSPLASDLECAPGTEYLSEAIQEQGITKPFYLGYTAIVMIMAKLLKQSGDAGIPSVTNVSAMLPRISRQTSVFFEKGGRVSNAIDFIVQYAKDQSPLGDGSWDEMRAEEAEEGDGEEYGKLPKCANDLDFTLVEACLLE
;
A
#
# COMPACT_ATOMS: atom_id res chain seq x y z
N MET A 1 44.25 -21.52 -62.29
CA MET A 1 43.49 -22.59 -61.61
C MET A 1 43.04 -21.98 -60.28
N SER A 2 41.87 -21.34 -60.27
CA SER A 2 40.60 -21.89 -59.73
C SER A 2 40.67 -22.05 -58.20
N ASN A 3 39.75 -21.59 -57.36
CA ASN A 3 38.43 -20.98 -57.51
C ASN A 3 38.05 -20.32 -56.17
N THR A 4 37.15 -19.34 -56.24
CA THR A 4 36.44 -18.60 -55.18
C THR A 4 35.69 -19.49 -54.17
N ILE A 5 35.48 -19.02 -52.93
CA ILE A 5 34.17 -18.91 -52.22
C ILE A 5 34.35 -18.05 -50.95
N ALA A 6 33.54 -17.00 -50.86
CA ALA A 6 33.33 -16.15 -49.70
C ALA A 6 32.30 -16.76 -48.75
N HIS A 7 32.42 -16.56 -47.43
CA HIS A 7 31.31 -16.65 -46.46
C HIS A 7 31.46 -15.57 -45.36
N SER A 8 30.33 -14.95 -45.05
CA SER A 8 30.07 -13.75 -44.24
C SER A 8 30.46 -13.82 -42.76
N PRO A 9 30.61 -12.65 -42.09
CA PRO A 9 30.44 -12.52 -40.65
C PRO A 9 29.01 -12.01 -40.37
N ASN A 10 28.15 -12.85 -39.82
CA ASN A 10 26.94 -12.47 -39.10
C ASN A 10 26.54 -13.69 -38.28
N ASP A 11 26.55 -13.55 -36.95
CA ASP A 11 25.42 -13.93 -36.11
C ASP A 11 25.73 -13.72 -34.62
N ALA A 12 24.66 -13.33 -33.92
CA ALA A 12 24.46 -13.37 -32.47
C ALA A 12 25.07 -12.22 -31.64
N GLN A 13 24.31 -11.11 -31.63
CA GLN A 13 23.78 -10.55 -30.39
C GLN A 13 23.46 -11.66 -29.37
N ASN A 14 23.95 -11.59 -28.13
CA ASN A 14 23.09 -11.83 -26.98
C ASN A 14 23.67 -11.33 -25.64
N ASP A 15 22.81 -10.64 -24.90
CA ASP A 15 22.67 -10.64 -23.44
C ASP A 15 23.91 -10.62 -22.55
N GLN A 16 24.15 -9.48 -21.92
CA GLN A 16 24.05 -9.43 -20.45
C GLN A 16 23.43 -8.10 -20.03
N VAL A 17 22.09 -8.09 -20.00
CA VAL A 17 21.32 -7.23 -19.12
C VAL A 17 21.90 -7.39 -17.71
N ARG A 18 22.34 -6.28 -17.13
CA ARG A 18 22.72 -6.18 -15.73
C ARG A 18 21.46 -6.42 -14.90
N ALA A 19 21.18 -7.68 -14.58
CA ALA A 19 20.16 -8.04 -13.61
C ALA A 19 20.59 -7.44 -12.26
N THR A 20 19.96 -6.33 -11.89
CA THR A 20 19.96 -5.85 -10.51
C THR A 20 19.21 -6.89 -9.69
N SER A 21 19.93 -7.82 -9.08
CA SER A 21 19.36 -8.74 -8.10
C SER A 21 18.73 -7.90 -7.00
N ARG A 22 17.40 -7.98 -6.84
CA ARG A 22 16.68 -7.42 -5.69
C ARG A 22 17.36 -7.90 -4.41
N PRO A 23 17.52 -7.07 -3.37
CA PRO A 23 18.00 -7.54 -2.09
C PRO A 23 17.09 -8.66 -1.61
N VAL A 24 17.66 -9.82 -1.25
CA VAL A 24 16.90 -10.91 -0.63
C VAL A 24 16.52 -10.43 0.77
N PHE A 25 15.29 -9.94 0.92
CA PHE A 25 14.86 -9.27 2.15
C PHE A 25 14.45 -10.27 3.21
N GLY A 26 15.43 -10.80 3.96
CA GLY A 26 15.29 -11.23 5.36
C GLY A 26 14.15 -12.19 5.75
N CYS A 27 13.38 -12.72 4.79
CA CYS A 27 12.15 -13.45 5.03
C CYS A 27 12.47 -14.73 5.78
N THR A 28 11.88 -14.88 6.96
CA THR A 28 12.07 -16.07 7.81
C THR A 28 10.87 -17.02 7.81
N CYS A 29 9.72 -16.58 7.27
CA CYS A 29 8.51 -17.41 7.23
C CYS A 29 8.34 -18.23 5.95
N GLY A 30 9.02 -17.85 4.84
CA GLY A 30 8.84 -18.48 3.53
C GLY A 30 7.50 -18.16 2.84
N GLU A 31 6.66 -17.32 3.43
CA GLU A 31 5.31 -16.98 2.95
C GLU A 31 5.13 -15.49 2.62
N CYS A 32 6.20 -14.69 2.61
CA CYS A 32 6.12 -13.29 2.19
C CYS A 32 5.70 -13.19 0.72
N THR A 33 4.77 -12.29 0.41
CA THR A 33 4.49 -11.89 -0.98
C THR A 33 5.65 -11.06 -1.51
N ASP A 34 6.15 -11.40 -2.70
CA ASP A 34 7.32 -10.78 -3.33
C ASP A 34 8.55 -10.72 -2.39
N GLU A 35 8.68 -11.73 -1.52
CA GLU A 35 9.76 -11.88 -0.52
C GLU A 35 9.82 -10.83 0.60
N TRP A 36 9.02 -9.75 0.56
CA TRP A 36 9.07 -8.69 1.57
C TRP A 36 7.78 -8.56 2.40
N LEU A 37 6.60 -8.67 1.78
CA LEU A 37 5.33 -8.41 2.48
C LEU A 37 4.87 -9.66 3.25
N SER A 38 5.14 -9.70 4.55
CA SER A 38 4.73 -10.85 5.37
C SER A 38 3.21 -10.98 5.50
N PRO A 39 2.68 -12.20 5.75
CA PRO A 39 1.25 -12.38 5.98
C PRO A 39 0.70 -11.52 7.12
N ARG A 40 1.43 -11.39 8.23
CA ARG A 40 1.02 -10.55 9.38
C ARG A 40 1.06 -9.07 9.06
N MET A 41 2.06 -8.60 8.31
CA MET A 41 2.12 -7.21 7.86
C MET A 41 0.96 -6.89 6.91
N ARG A 42 0.66 -7.77 5.94
CA ARG A 42 -0.52 -7.64 5.08
C ARG A 42 -1.81 -7.56 5.88
N TYR A 43 -1.99 -8.44 6.87
CA TYR A 43 -3.18 -8.45 7.73
C TYR A 43 -3.32 -7.15 8.52
N ARG A 44 -2.21 -6.63 9.06
CA ARG A 44 -2.18 -5.35 9.78
C ARG A 44 -2.57 -4.19 8.86
N LEU A 45 -1.93 -4.05 7.70
CA LEU A 45 -2.26 -3.01 6.73
C LEU A 45 -3.72 -3.09 6.29
N LEU A 46 -4.25 -4.31 6.13
CA LEU A 46 -5.65 -4.52 5.80
C LEU A 46 -6.59 -4.01 6.89
N GLY A 47 -6.36 -4.43 8.15
CA GLY A 47 -7.18 -3.98 9.27
C GLY A 47 -7.20 -2.46 9.40
N GLN A 48 -6.04 -1.82 9.20
CA GLN A 48 -5.89 -0.38 9.28
C GLN A 48 -6.55 0.34 8.09
N ALA A 49 -6.45 -0.23 6.89
CA ALA A 49 -7.17 0.30 5.73
C ALA A 49 -8.69 0.21 5.89
N ASP A 50 -9.22 -0.89 6.44
CA ASP A 50 -10.66 -1.02 6.69
C ASP A 50 -11.14 -0.02 7.77
N VAL A 51 -10.41 0.12 8.89
CA VAL A 51 -10.70 1.14 9.93
C VAL A 51 -10.64 2.56 9.36
N ALA A 52 -9.59 2.88 8.60
CA ALA A 52 -9.42 4.18 7.98
C ALA A 52 -10.59 4.51 7.04
N VAL A 53 -11.01 3.56 6.19
CA VAL A 53 -12.17 3.75 5.30
C VAL A 53 -13.43 4.11 6.08
N ASP A 54 -13.70 3.45 7.19
CA ASP A 54 -14.88 3.72 8.01
C ASP A 54 -14.79 5.09 8.69
N MET A 55 -13.63 5.46 9.23
CA MET A 55 -13.39 6.79 9.80
C MET A 55 -13.53 7.91 8.75
N MET A 56 -12.98 7.71 7.54
CA MET A 56 -13.11 8.67 6.45
C MET A 56 -14.57 8.82 5.98
N LYS A 57 -15.33 7.72 5.90
CA LYS A 57 -16.77 7.77 5.59
C LYS A 57 -17.58 8.51 6.65
N MET A 58 -17.25 8.32 7.93
CA MET A 58 -17.89 9.08 9.01
C MET A 58 -17.61 10.58 8.88
N ALA A 59 -16.35 10.97 8.60
CA ALA A 59 -16.00 12.37 8.37
C ALA A 59 -16.78 12.97 7.18
N LEU A 60 -16.99 12.20 6.11
CA LEU A 60 -17.80 12.62 4.95
C LEU A 60 -19.29 12.81 5.25
N GLN A 61 -19.81 12.21 6.31
CA GLN A 61 -21.19 12.38 6.75
C GLN A 61 -21.39 13.64 7.60
N SER A 62 -20.31 14.23 8.13
CA SER A 62 -20.42 15.47 8.89
C SER A 62 -20.96 16.61 8.03
N PRO A 63 -21.89 17.43 8.55
CA PRO A 63 -22.35 18.64 7.88
C PRO A 63 -21.35 19.80 7.97
N LEU A 64 -20.33 19.72 8.83
CA LEU A 64 -19.37 20.81 9.06
C LEU A 64 -18.15 20.64 8.15
N ALA A 65 -17.85 21.68 7.36
CA ALA A 65 -16.68 21.67 6.48
C ALA A 65 -15.35 21.65 7.25
N SER A 66 -15.30 22.27 8.44
CA SER A 66 -14.13 22.25 9.34
C SER A 66 -13.72 20.85 9.74
N ASP A 67 -14.67 19.91 9.78
CA ASP A 67 -14.38 18.53 10.19
C ASP A 67 -13.54 17.80 9.14
N LEU A 68 -13.51 18.29 7.89
CA LEU A 68 -12.64 17.77 6.84
C LEU A 68 -11.20 18.25 6.94
N GLU A 69 -10.92 19.36 7.63
CA GLU A 69 -9.54 19.84 7.82
C GLU A 69 -8.79 18.96 8.81
N CYS A 70 -9.47 18.50 9.85
CA CYS A 70 -8.96 17.56 10.86
C CYS A 70 -9.38 16.10 10.59
N ALA A 71 -9.82 15.79 9.37
CA ALA A 71 -10.28 14.45 9.06
C ALA A 71 -9.12 13.45 8.95
N PRO A 72 -9.35 12.15 9.23
CA PRO A 72 -8.31 11.14 9.20
C PRO A 72 -7.48 11.14 7.92
N GLY A 73 -6.16 11.20 8.08
CA GLY A 73 -5.23 11.09 6.98
C GLY A 73 -4.90 12.41 6.28
N THR A 74 -5.49 13.55 6.69
CA THR A 74 -5.15 14.87 6.13
C THR A 74 -3.77 15.34 6.55
N GLU A 75 -3.27 14.86 7.69
CA GLU A 75 -1.93 15.08 8.21
C GLU A 75 -0.82 14.51 7.29
N TYR A 76 -1.16 13.58 6.39
CA TYR A 76 -0.24 13.01 5.38
C TYR A 76 -0.33 13.70 4.02
N LEU A 77 -1.14 14.75 3.90
CA LEU A 77 -1.20 15.60 2.72
C LEU A 77 -0.14 16.70 2.83
N SER A 78 0.46 17.10 1.71
CA SER A 78 1.41 18.23 1.72
C SER A 78 0.74 19.52 2.22
N GLU A 79 1.52 20.40 2.85
CA GLU A 79 1.05 21.73 3.31
C GLU A 79 0.32 22.49 2.20
N ALA A 80 0.84 22.45 0.97
CA ALA A 80 0.22 23.09 -0.19
C ALA A 80 -1.20 22.58 -0.49
N ILE A 81 -1.52 21.32 -0.20
CA ILE A 81 -2.88 20.77 -0.38
C ILE A 81 -3.77 21.23 0.78
N GLN A 82 -3.23 21.20 2.01
CA GLN A 82 -3.97 21.61 3.21
C GLN A 82 -4.34 23.11 3.15
N GLU A 83 -3.42 23.98 2.73
CA GLU A 83 -3.64 25.42 2.57
C GLU A 83 -4.70 25.77 1.51
N GLN A 84 -4.90 24.90 0.51
CA GLN A 84 -5.96 25.05 -0.51
C GLN A 84 -7.35 24.67 -0.02
N GLY A 85 -7.46 24.17 1.22
CA GLY A 85 -8.68 23.67 1.82
C GLY A 85 -9.10 22.29 1.29
N ILE A 86 -9.43 21.42 2.24
CA ILE A 86 -9.92 20.06 1.97
C ILE A 86 -11.43 20.10 1.72
N THR A 87 -11.83 19.93 0.46
CA THR A 87 -13.24 19.90 0.09
C THR A 87 -13.80 18.48 0.14
N LYS A 88 -15.12 18.35 0.30
CA LYS A 88 -15.79 17.05 0.27
C LYS A 88 -15.50 16.22 -1.00
N PRO A 89 -15.50 16.79 -2.22
CA PRO A 89 -15.11 16.05 -3.42
C PRO A 89 -13.65 15.59 -3.42
N PHE A 90 -12.72 16.41 -2.93
CA PHE A 90 -11.32 16.01 -2.78
C PHE A 90 -11.20 14.82 -1.83
N TYR A 91 -11.83 14.92 -0.65
CA TYR A 91 -11.74 13.90 0.38
C TYR A 91 -12.47 12.61 0.01
N LEU A 92 -13.55 12.68 -0.78
CA LEU A 92 -14.18 11.52 -1.42
C LEU A 92 -13.20 10.78 -2.33
N GLY A 93 -12.42 11.52 -3.14
CA GLY A 93 -11.39 10.94 -3.99
C GLY A 93 -10.30 10.25 -3.18
N TYR A 94 -9.82 10.91 -2.11
CA TYR A 94 -8.83 10.35 -1.21
C TYR A 94 -9.33 9.05 -0.55
N THR A 95 -10.56 9.07 -0.02
CA THR A 95 -11.22 7.89 0.56
C THR A 95 -11.30 6.73 -0.44
N ALA A 96 -11.59 7.02 -1.71
CA ALA A 96 -11.69 6.00 -2.75
C ALA A 96 -10.35 5.31 -3.06
N ILE A 97 -9.21 6.02 -2.91
CA ILE A 97 -7.88 5.41 -3.02
C ILE A 97 -7.64 4.43 -1.87
N VAL A 98 -7.94 4.82 -0.63
CA VAL A 98 -7.80 3.95 0.55
C VAL A 98 -8.70 2.71 0.42
N MET A 99 -9.92 2.87 -0.10
CA MET A 99 -10.80 1.73 -0.41
C MET A 99 -10.22 0.76 -1.45
N ILE A 100 -9.51 1.27 -2.47
CA ILE A 100 -8.80 0.41 -3.42
C ILE A 100 -7.72 -0.39 -2.68
N MET A 101 -6.93 0.26 -1.82
CA MET A 101 -5.87 -0.41 -1.07
C MET A 101 -6.42 -1.54 -0.20
N ALA A 102 -7.49 -1.29 0.57
CA ALA A 102 -8.17 -2.32 1.35
C ALA A 102 -8.62 -3.50 0.47
N LYS A 103 -9.13 -3.23 -0.74
CA LYS A 103 -9.55 -4.26 -1.69
C LYS A 103 -8.38 -5.03 -2.30
N LEU A 104 -7.23 -4.40 -2.52
CA LEU A 104 -6.02 -5.08 -2.98
C LEU A 104 -5.47 -5.98 -1.88
N LEU A 105 -5.38 -5.50 -0.64
CA LEU A 105 -4.84 -6.25 0.48
C LEU A 105 -5.61 -7.55 0.80
N LYS A 106 -6.91 -7.61 0.47
CA LYS A 106 -7.77 -8.81 0.55
C LYS A 106 -7.41 -9.90 -0.48
N GLN A 107 -6.66 -9.56 -1.52
CA GLN A 107 -6.24 -10.50 -2.56
C GLN A 107 -4.90 -11.13 -2.20
N SER A 108 -4.71 -12.40 -2.56
CA SER A 108 -3.44 -13.10 -2.38
C SER A 108 -2.44 -12.76 -3.49
N GLY A 109 -1.15 -12.92 -3.18
CA GLY A 109 -0.07 -12.76 -4.15
C GLY A 109 0.15 -11.31 -4.60
N ASP A 110 0.89 -11.16 -5.71
CA ASP A 110 1.38 -9.86 -6.19
C ASP A 110 0.26 -8.92 -6.61
N ALA A 111 -0.84 -9.47 -7.14
CA ALA A 111 -2.04 -8.70 -7.48
C ALA A 111 -2.70 -8.04 -6.26
N GLY A 112 -2.41 -8.54 -5.06
CA GLY A 112 -2.90 -7.97 -3.81
C GLY A 112 -1.96 -6.97 -3.14
N ILE A 113 -0.81 -6.64 -3.74
CA ILE A 113 0.08 -5.61 -3.20
C ILE A 113 -0.53 -4.23 -3.50
N PRO A 114 -0.75 -3.34 -2.51
CA PRO A 114 -1.29 -2.00 -2.75
C PRO A 114 -0.24 -1.00 -3.26
N SER A 115 0.59 -1.41 -4.23
CA SER A 115 1.63 -0.54 -4.82
C SER A 115 1.00 0.57 -5.67
N VAL A 116 1.78 1.62 -5.96
CA VAL A 116 1.36 2.70 -6.87
C VAL A 116 0.87 2.12 -8.20
N THR A 117 1.57 1.12 -8.74
CA THR A 117 1.20 0.44 -9.99
C THR A 117 -0.17 -0.25 -9.88
N ASN A 118 -0.38 -1.08 -8.85
CA ASN A 118 -1.61 -1.83 -8.70
C ASN A 118 -2.83 -0.94 -8.37
N VAL A 119 -2.62 0.10 -7.55
CA VAL A 119 -3.66 1.10 -7.28
C VAL A 119 -4.02 1.84 -8.56
N SER A 120 -3.02 2.28 -9.32
CA SER A 120 -3.22 3.02 -10.59
C SER A 120 -3.99 2.19 -11.61
N ALA A 121 -3.73 0.87 -11.68
CA ALA A 121 -4.46 -0.04 -12.56
C ALA A 121 -5.97 -0.14 -12.22
N MET A 122 -6.37 0.19 -10.99
CA MET A 122 -7.77 0.19 -10.55
C MET A 122 -8.48 1.54 -10.73
N LEU A 123 -7.74 2.65 -10.89
CA LEU A 123 -8.30 4.01 -11.00
C LEU A 123 -9.31 4.21 -12.13
N PRO A 124 -9.16 3.65 -13.35
CA PRO A 124 -10.13 3.87 -14.42
C PRO A 124 -11.57 3.45 -14.06
N ARG A 125 -11.74 2.58 -13.06
CA ARG A 125 -13.05 2.10 -12.58
C ARG A 125 -13.73 3.08 -11.62
N ILE A 126 -13.00 4.07 -11.09
CA ILE A 126 -13.47 5.04 -10.09
C ILE A 126 -13.00 6.49 -10.40
N SER A 127 -12.69 6.75 -11.67
CA SER A 127 -12.00 7.98 -12.11
C SER A 127 -12.76 9.26 -11.73
N ARG A 128 -14.10 9.22 -11.76
CA ARG A 128 -14.94 10.37 -11.40
C ARG A 128 -14.82 10.75 -9.92
N GLN A 129 -14.61 9.77 -9.04
CA GLN A 129 -14.45 10.03 -7.61
C GLN A 129 -13.06 10.59 -7.31
N THR A 130 -12.03 10.19 -8.07
CA THR A 130 -10.63 10.49 -7.77
C THR A 130 -10.05 11.67 -8.51
N SER A 131 -10.72 12.19 -9.56
CA SER A 131 -10.18 13.28 -10.38
C SER A 131 -9.83 14.53 -9.57
N VAL A 132 -10.73 14.99 -8.69
CA VAL A 132 -10.51 16.20 -7.87
C VAL A 132 -9.34 16.03 -6.90
N PHE A 133 -9.13 14.82 -6.39
CA PHE A 133 -7.98 14.50 -5.53
C PHE A 133 -6.67 14.71 -6.27
N PHE A 134 -6.54 14.14 -7.48
CA PHE A 134 -5.34 14.27 -8.30
C PHE A 134 -5.16 15.69 -8.87
N GLU A 135 -6.23 16.36 -9.30
CA GLU A 135 -6.20 17.73 -9.82
C GLU A 135 -5.68 18.74 -8.80
N LYS A 136 -5.97 18.52 -7.52
CA LYS A 136 -5.44 19.34 -6.41
C LYS A 136 -4.04 18.92 -5.93
N GLY A 137 -3.40 17.97 -6.59
CA GLY A 137 -2.04 17.53 -6.28
C GLY A 137 -1.93 16.34 -5.34
N GLY A 138 -3.05 15.72 -4.96
CA GLY A 138 -3.05 14.44 -4.23
C GLY A 138 -2.39 13.33 -5.03
N ARG A 139 -1.77 12.38 -4.34
CA ARG A 139 -1.04 11.25 -4.93
C ARG A 139 -1.43 9.95 -4.27
N VAL A 140 -1.22 8.84 -4.96
CA VAL A 140 -1.38 7.50 -4.36
C VAL A 140 -0.45 7.33 -3.17
N SER A 141 0.77 7.90 -3.23
CA SER A 141 1.71 7.89 -2.11
C SER A 141 1.12 8.49 -0.83
N ASN A 142 0.29 9.54 -0.90
CA ASN A 142 -0.35 10.09 0.31
C ASN A 142 -1.22 9.04 1.04
N ALA A 143 -1.94 8.20 0.29
CA ALA A 143 -2.75 7.13 0.86
C ALA A 143 -1.89 5.97 1.39
N ILE A 144 -0.78 5.67 0.72
CA ILE A 144 0.22 4.69 1.19
C ILE A 144 0.81 5.17 2.51
N ASP A 145 1.31 6.40 2.56
CA ASP A 145 1.92 7.01 3.74
C ASP A 145 0.93 6.98 4.90
N PHE A 146 -0.33 7.38 4.67
CA PHE A 146 -1.38 7.31 5.68
C PHE A 146 -1.55 5.90 6.24
N ILE A 147 -1.78 4.89 5.39
CA ILE A 147 -2.04 3.52 5.88
C ILE A 147 -0.82 2.89 6.53
N VAL A 148 0.38 3.12 5.99
CA VAL A 148 1.62 2.56 6.53
C VAL A 148 1.94 3.19 7.88
N GLN A 149 1.87 4.52 8.01
CA GLN A 149 2.13 5.19 9.27
C GLN A 149 1.04 4.90 10.31
N TYR A 150 -0.24 4.89 9.91
CA TYR A 150 -1.32 4.52 10.83
C TYR A 150 -1.16 3.08 11.36
N ALA A 151 -0.73 2.16 10.51
CA ALA A 151 -0.41 0.80 10.93
C ALA A 151 0.82 0.70 11.84
N LYS A 152 1.84 1.53 11.61
CA LYS A 152 3.03 1.61 12.44
C LYS A 152 2.73 2.20 13.81
N ASP A 153 1.97 3.28 13.85
CA ASP A 153 1.59 3.99 15.06
C ASP A 153 0.78 3.10 16.00
N GLN A 154 -0.05 2.21 15.48
CA GLN A 154 -0.77 1.23 16.31
C GLN A 154 -0.06 -0.11 16.51
N SER A 155 1.17 -0.24 16.01
CA SER A 155 1.97 -1.46 16.17
C SER A 155 2.79 -1.44 17.46
N PRO A 156 3.52 -2.52 17.80
CA PRO A 156 4.45 -2.52 18.92
C PRO A 156 5.59 -1.49 18.79
N LEU A 157 5.75 -0.85 17.62
CA LEU A 157 6.69 0.27 17.41
C LEU A 157 6.08 1.64 17.76
N GLY A 158 4.77 1.72 17.98
CA GLY A 158 4.03 2.91 18.39
C GLY A 158 3.32 2.67 19.72
N ASP A 159 2.00 2.79 19.75
CA ASP A 159 1.18 2.63 20.96
C ASP A 159 0.72 1.19 21.22
N GLY A 160 0.85 0.28 20.25
CA GLY A 160 0.48 -1.13 20.38
C GLY A 160 -1.02 -1.43 20.41
N SER A 161 -1.89 -0.42 20.28
CA SER A 161 -3.34 -0.55 20.46
C SER A 161 -3.98 -1.57 19.52
N TRP A 162 -3.47 -1.73 18.30
CA TRP A 162 -3.98 -2.72 17.38
C TRP A 162 -3.67 -4.15 17.83
N ASP A 163 -2.47 -4.40 18.36
CA ASP A 163 -2.05 -5.71 18.84
C ASP A 163 -2.79 -6.10 20.12
N GLU A 164 -3.00 -5.15 21.02
CA GLU A 164 -3.81 -5.33 22.23
C GLU A 164 -5.24 -5.72 21.88
N MET A 165 -5.90 -4.96 20.99
CA MET A 165 -7.24 -5.27 20.51
C MET A 165 -7.33 -6.65 19.86
N ARG A 166 -6.31 -7.07 19.07
CA ARG A 166 -6.30 -8.41 18.45
C ARG A 166 -6.06 -9.53 19.45
N ALA A 167 -5.32 -9.27 20.51
CA ALA A 167 -5.14 -10.22 21.60
C ALA A 167 -6.45 -10.41 22.37
N GLU A 168 -7.15 -9.32 22.69
CA GLU A 168 -8.46 -9.34 23.34
C GLU A 168 -9.51 -10.08 22.50
N GLU A 169 -9.63 -9.75 21.21
CA GLU A 169 -10.52 -10.47 20.29
C GLU A 169 -10.24 -11.98 20.33
N ALA A 170 -8.96 -12.38 20.24
CA ALA A 170 -8.57 -13.78 20.23
C ALA A 170 -8.92 -14.53 21.52
N GLU A 171 -8.93 -13.85 22.67
CA GLU A 171 -9.42 -14.41 23.94
C GLU A 171 -10.94 -14.63 23.95
N GLU A 172 -11.68 -13.80 23.22
CA GLU A 172 -13.13 -13.90 23.03
C GLU A 172 -13.53 -14.91 21.93
N GLY A 173 -12.56 -15.44 21.18
CA GLY A 173 -12.75 -16.41 20.09
C GLY A 173 -12.98 -15.77 18.72
N ASP A 174 -13.01 -14.44 18.65
CA ASP A 174 -13.02 -13.68 17.41
C ASP A 174 -11.56 -13.35 17.02
N GLY A 175 -11.17 -13.31 15.75
CA GLY A 175 -9.78 -12.88 15.41
C GLY A 175 -8.65 -13.91 15.60
N GLU A 176 -8.95 -15.20 15.84
CA GLU A 176 -7.94 -16.28 15.86
C GLU A 176 -7.08 -16.35 14.58
N GLU A 177 -7.57 -15.79 13.47
CA GLU A 177 -6.89 -15.76 12.18
C GLU A 177 -5.50 -15.12 12.27
N TYR A 178 -5.36 -14.00 12.98
CA TYR A 178 -4.08 -13.30 13.10
C TYR A 178 -3.04 -14.14 13.87
N GLY A 179 -3.48 -14.82 14.93
CA GLY A 179 -2.64 -15.71 15.74
C GLY A 179 -2.07 -16.89 14.94
N LYS A 180 -2.81 -17.36 13.94
CA LYS A 180 -2.45 -18.49 13.07
C LYS A 180 -1.44 -18.14 11.97
N LEU A 181 -1.25 -16.85 11.66
CA LEU A 181 -0.29 -16.43 10.63
C LEU A 181 1.15 -16.67 11.09
N PRO A 182 2.05 -17.11 10.19
CA PRO A 182 3.44 -17.34 10.53
C PRO A 182 4.12 -16.03 10.94
N LYS A 183 5.03 -16.11 11.91
CA LYS A 183 5.87 -14.98 12.31
C LYS A 183 7.00 -14.81 11.30
N CYS A 184 7.31 -13.57 10.95
CA CYS A 184 8.36 -13.21 10.02
C CYS A 184 9.21 -12.05 10.57
N ALA A 185 10.49 -12.02 10.20
CA ALA A 185 11.34 -10.85 10.45
C ALA A 185 10.77 -9.55 9.84
N ASN A 186 9.97 -9.68 8.77
CA ASN A 186 9.37 -8.55 8.05
C ASN A 186 8.02 -8.09 8.65
N ASP A 187 7.54 -8.67 9.76
CA ASP A 187 6.22 -8.37 10.33
C ASP A 187 6.03 -6.92 10.79
N LEU A 188 7.14 -6.22 11.08
CA LEU A 188 7.17 -4.83 11.53
C LEU A 188 8.18 -3.98 10.75
N ASP A 189 8.66 -4.45 9.59
CA ASP A 189 9.59 -3.68 8.75
C ASP A 189 8.83 -2.69 7.87
N PHE A 190 8.28 -1.65 8.51
CA PHE A 190 7.50 -0.60 7.82
C PHE A 190 8.35 0.19 6.82
N THR A 191 9.65 0.32 7.06
CA THR A 191 10.56 0.98 6.11
C THR A 191 10.69 0.19 4.82
N LEU A 192 10.81 -1.14 4.91
CA LEU A 192 10.78 -2.01 3.73
C LEU A 192 9.44 -1.93 2.99
N VAL A 193 8.32 -1.98 3.74
CA VAL A 193 6.98 -1.86 3.16
C VAL A 193 6.81 -0.55 2.40
N GLU A 194 7.18 0.58 3.00
CA GLU A 194 7.09 1.90 2.38
C GLU A 194 7.93 1.98 1.11
N ALA A 195 9.18 1.49 1.15
CA ALA A 195 10.05 1.45 -0.01
C ALA A 195 9.42 0.63 -1.17
N CYS A 196 8.93 -0.57 -0.89
CA CYS A 196 8.38 -1.46 -1.92
C CYS A 196 7.00 -1.05 -2.45
N LEU A 197 6.19 -0.32 -1.67
CA LEU A 197 4.88 0.16 -2.14
C LEU A 197 4.97 1.38 -3.07
N LEU A 198 6.06 2.15 -2.96
CA LEU A 198 6.30 3.36 -3.73
C LEU A 198 7.08 3.12 -5.04
N GLU A 199 7.62 1.91 -5.25
CA GLU A 199 8.22 1.44 -6.51
C GLU A 199 7.17 1.21 -7.62
#